data_AF-A0A1Y2T4N1-F1
#
_entry.id   AF-A0A1Y2T4N1-F1
#
_cell.length_a   1.000
_cell.length_b   1.000
_cell.length_c   1.000
_cell.angle_alpha   90.00
_cell.angle_beta   90.00
_cell.angle_gamma   90.00
#
_symmetry.space_group_name_H-M   'P 1'
#
loop_
_entity.id
_entity.type
_entity.pdbx_description
1 polymer ?
#
loop_
_entity_poly.entity_id
_entity_poly.type
_entity_poly.pdbx_seq_one_letter_code
_entity_poly.pdbx_strand_id
1 'polypeptide(L)'
;MKLGMELVARHPLPLSLGTFFETWIATAAGSARRSLGRDEYHLRIHVDTGARLAATGRTHVCQVDLEAAGLGRNGARPALLTPVDVPDGSPVIWGIRTNRFLDVADLIASAGARLLREGSEPAPFALDDPRVRLECVAPGRYIVDITRLLAD
;
A
#
# COMPACT_ATOMS: atom_id res chain seq x y z
N MET A 1 14.27 -12.31 2.49
CA MET A 1 13.39 -12.01 3.66
C MET A 1 11.92 -12.06 3.24
N LYS A 2 10.93 -11.96 4.15
CA LYS A 2 9.52 -11.79 3.75
C LYS A 2 9.00 -10.40 4.11
N LEU A 3 8.38 -9.74 3.13
CA LEU A 3 7.91 -8.36 3.24
C LEU A 3 6.44 -8.24 2.82
N GLY A 4 5.76 -7.27 3.43
CA GLY A 4 4.47 -6.77 2.99
C GLY A 4 4.40 -5.25 3.17
N MET A 5 3.60 -4.59 2.34
CA MET A 5 3.37 -3.15 2.41
C MET A 5 1.88 -2.87 2.54
N GLU A 6 1.53 -1.91 3.40
CA GLU A 6 0.16 -1.41 3.55
C GLU A 6 0.15 0.10 3.33
N LEU A 7 -0.80 0.59 2.53
CA LEU A 7 -1.16 2.01 2.44
C LEU A 7 -2.30 2.27 3.42
N VAL A 8 -2.19 3.34 4.22
CA VAL A 8 -3.08 3.61 5.35
C VAL A 8 -3.59 5.05 5.30
N ALA A 9 -4.87 5.26 5.59
CA ALA A 9 -5.46 6.60 5.64
C ALA A 9 -4.93 7.41 6.85
N ARG A 10 -4.49 8.66 6.63
CA ARG A 10 -4.06 9.59 7.71
C ARG A 10 -5.21 10.40 8.30
N HIS A 11 -6.25 10.58 7.52
CA HIS A 11 -7.51 11.21 7.90
C HIS A 11 -8.66 10.44 7.25
N PRO A 12 -9.92 10.69 7.62
CA PRO A 12 -11.05 10.09 6.93
C PRO A 12 -10.99 10.40 5.44
N LEU A 13 -11.15 9.37 4.60
CA LEU A 13 -11.06 9.47 3.16
C LEU A 13 -12.34 8.93 2.50
N PRO A 14 -13.06 9.75 1.74
CA PRO A 14 -14.15 9.25 0.91
C PRO A 14 -13.56 8.48 -0.27
N LEU A 15 -14.04 7.26 -0.47
CA LEU A 15 -13.78 6.46 -1.65
C LEU A 15 -15.06 6.39 -2.49
N SER A 16 -14.91 6.62 -3.78
CA SER A 16 -16.02 6.57 -4.74
C SER A 16 -16.10 5.20 -5.40
N LEU A 17 -17.26 4.89 -5.98
CA LEU A 17 -17.44 3.72 -6.82
C LEU A 17 -16.35 3.63 -7.89
N GLY A 18 -15.66 2.49 -7.97
CA GLY A 18 -14.57 2.26 -8.93
C GLY A 18 -13.21 2.80 -8.49
N THR A 19 -13.08 3.26 -7.24
CA THR A 19 -11.76 3.56 -6.68
C THR A 19 -10.96 2.27 -6.58
N PHE A 20 -9.69 2.30 -6.99
CA PHE A 20 -8.82 1.14 -6.89
C PHE A 20 -7.41 1.49 -6.43
N PHE A 21 -6.73 0.48 -5.91
CA PHE A 21 -5.31 0.51 -5.60
C PHE A 21 -4.67 -0.80 -6.08
N GLU A 22 -3.59 -0.70 -6.83
CA GLU A 22 -2.69 -1.81 -7.12
C GLU A 22 -1.35 -1.52 -6.43
N THR A 23 -0.79 -2.51 -5.74
CA THR A 23 0.49 -2.37 -5.06
C THR A 23 1.37 -3.59 -5.33
N TRP A 24 2.69 -3.40 -5.43
CA TRP A 24 3.62 -4.53 -5.62
C TRP A 24 5.00 -4.18 -5.09
N ILE A 25 5.81 -5.20 -4.79
CA ILE A 25 7.21 -5.04 -4.43
C ILE A 25 8.06 -5.44 -5.64
N ALA A 26 9.11 -4.69 -5.93
CA ALA A 26 10.09 -4.99 -6.96
C ALA A 26 11.50 -4.81 -6.44
N THR A 27 12.44 -5.56 -7.03
CA THR A 27 13.88 -5.44 -6.79
C THR A 27 14.59 -5.27 -8.14
N ALA A 28 15.92 -5.18 -8.13
CA ALA A 28 16.72 -5.18 -9.36
C ALA A 28 16.48 -6.42 -10.25
N ALA A 29 16.03 -7.54 -9.66
CA ALA A 29 15.69 -8.76 -10.39
C ALA A 29 14.27 -8.74 -11.00
N GLY A 30 13.50 -7.68 -10.77
CA GLY A 30 12.12 -7.53 -11.22
C GLY A 30 11.10 -7.60 -10.08
N SER A 31 9.83 -7.81 -10.42
CA SER A 31 8.74 -7.85 -9.44
C SER A 31 8.83 -9.08 -8.54
N ALA A 32 8.76 -8.87 -7.22
CA ALA A 32 8.73 -9.95 -6.24
C ALA A 32 7.48 -10.82 -6.46
N ARG A 33 7.68 -12.13 -6.54
CA ARG A 33 6.63 -13.09 -6.87
C ARG A 33 5.53 -13.06 -5.81
N ARG A 34 4.27 -13.00 -6.25
CA ARG A 34 3.06 -12.91 -5.38
C ARG A 34 2.97 -11.62 -4.56
N SER A 35 3.77 -10.58 -4.84
CA SER A 35 3.66 -9.29 -4.15
C SER A 35 2.54 -8.40 -4.68
N LEU A 36 2.03 -8.67 -5.89
CA LEU A 36 0.93 -7.91 -6.47
C LEU A 36 -0.31 -8.02 -5.58
N GLY A 37 -0.78 -6.86 -5.11
CA GLY A 37 -2.06 -6.69 -4.47
C GLY A 37 -2.95 -5.75 -5.27
N ARG A 38 -4.26 -5.96 -5.20
CA ARG A 38 -5.28 -5.15 -5.85
C ARG A 38 -6.49 -5.01 -4.95
N ASP A 39 -6.79 -3.80 -4.52
CA ASP A 39 -7.95 -3.47 -3.70
C ASP A 39 -8.89 -2.57 -4.51
N GLU A 40 -10.12 -3.03 -4.76
CA GLU A 40 -11.16 -2.30 -5.50
C GLU A 40 -12.35 -1.97 -4.62
N TYR A 41 -12.87 -0.76 -4.74
CA TYR A 41 -14.01 -0.26 -3.98
C TYR A 41 -15.22 -0.11 -4.89
N HIS A 42 -16.18 -1.04 -4.77
CA HIS A 42 -17.40 -1.07 -5.57
C HIS A 42 -18.57 -0.37 -4.86
N LEU A 43 -18.26 0.51 -3.90
CA LEU A 43 -19.22 1.26 -3.12
C LEU A 43 -18.68 2.66 -2.84
N ARG A 44 -19.59 3.59 -2.55
CA ARG A 44 -19.23 4.86 -1.93
C ARG A 44 -19.12 4.64 -0.43
N ILE A 45 -17.90 4.74 0.10
CA ILE A 45 -17.63 4.51 1.53
C ILE A 45 -16.69 5.58 2.08
N HIS A 46 -16.64 5.67 3.41
CA HIS A 46 -15.59 6.39 4.11
C HIS A 46 -14.65 5.39 4.76
N VAL A 47 -13.35 5.58 4.54
CA VAL A 47 -12.28 4.86 5.23
C VAL A 47 -11.75 5.76 6.34
N ASP A 48 -11.83 5.29 7.57
CA ASP A 48 -11.41 6.04 8.76
C ASP A 48 -9.89 6.17 8.85
N THR A 49 -9.43 7.13 9.66
CA THR A 49 -8.01 7.26 10.02
C THR A 49 -7.44 5.95 10.55
N GLY A 50 -6.26 5.57 10.04
CA GLY A 50 -5.54 4.36 10.44
C GLY A 50 -6.05 3.07 9.78
N ALA A 51 -7.16 3.14 9.03
CA ALA A 51 -7.64 2.02 8.23
C ALA A 51 -6.86 1.90 6.91
N ARG A 52 -6.79 0.67 6.39
CA ARG A 52 -5.99 0.34 5.21
C ARG A 52 -6.75 0.73 3.93
N LEU A 53 -6.04 1.37 3.02
CA LEU A 53 -6.49 1.70 1.67
C LEU A 53 -6.08 0.62 0.67
N ALA A 54 -4.89 0.04 0.86
CA ALA A 54 -4.33 -0.96 -0.04
C ALA A 54 -3.34 -1.86 0.70
N ALA A 55 -3.15 -3.08 0.21
CA ALA A 55 -2.09 -3.96 0.71
C ALA A 55 -1.51 -4.87 -0.37
N THR A 56 -0.23 -5.24 -0.22
CA THR A 56 0.44 -6.16 -1.17
C THR A 56 -0.01 -7.61 -1.02
N GLY A 57 0.11 -8.35 -2.13
CA GLY A 57 0.08 -9.81 -2.18
C GLY A 57 -1.30 -10.47 -2.19
N ARG A 58 -2.38 -9.70 -2.41
CA ARG A 58 -3.74 -10.23 -2.47
C ARG A 58 -4.66 -9.38 -3.35
N THR A 59 -5.70 -9.99 -3.90
CA THR A 59 -6.82 -9.26 -4.51
C THR A 59 -7.98 -9.18 -3.54
N HIS A 60 -8.60 -8.01 -3.43
CA HIS A 60 -9.78 -7.77 -2.63
C HIS A 60 -10.71 -6.78 -3.31
N VAL A 61 -11.98 -7.12 -3.27
CA VAL A 61 -13.06 -6.29 -3.79
C VAL A 61 -13.98 -5.99 -2.63
N CYS A 62 -14.11 -4.71 -2.28
CA CYS A 62 -15.03 -4.23 -1.28
C CYS A 62 -16.40 -4.02 -1.95
N GLN A 63 -17.35 -4.90 -1.63
CA GLN A 63 -18.72 -4.93 -2.18
C GLN A 63 -19.74 -5.11 -1.04
N VAL A 64 -21.01 -4.74 -1.26
CA VAL A 64 -22.06 -4.77 -0.21
C VAL A 64 -22.17 -6.15 0.42
N ASP A 65 -22.09 -7.20 -0.40
CA ASP A 65 -22.34 -8.57 0.05
C ASP A 65 -21.23 -9.12 0.97
N LEU A 66 -20.07 -8.45 1.03
CA LEU A 66 -18.88 -8.87 1.78
C LEU A 66 -18.63 -8.02 3.05
N GLU A 67 -19.18 -6.81 3.09
CA GLU A 67 -19.17 -5.96 4.27
C GLU A 67 -20.41 -6.30 5.09
N ALA A 68 -20.22 -6.82 6.31
CA ALA A 68 -21.34 -7.07 7.22
C ALA A 68 -22.13 -5.76 7.36
N ALA A 69 -23.35 -5.72 6.80
CA ALA A 69 -24.23 -4.55 6.70
C ALA A 69 -24.01 -3.52 7.84
N GLY A 70 -23.08 -2.59 7.64
CA GLY A 70 -22.79 -1.48 8.57
C GLY A 70 -22.06 -1.79 9.90
N LEU A 71 -21.41 -2.95 10.11
CA LEU A 71 -20.81 -3.29 11.42
C LEU A 71 -19.28 -3.47 11.43
N GLY A 72 -18.61 -3.45 10.27
CA GLY A 72 -17.15 -3.61 10.16
C GLY A 72 -16.39 -2.30 9.94
N ARG A 73 -15.10 -2.25 10.30
CA ARG A 73 -14.19 -1.18 9.84
C ARG A 73 -13.95 -1.35 8.34
N ASN A 74 -14.45 -0.40 7.56
CA ASN A 74 -14.20 -0.31 6.12
C ASN A 74 -12.69 -0.23 5.84
N GLY A 75 -12.19 -1.09 4.96
CA GLY A 75 -10.81 -0.99 4.49
C GLY A 75 -10.26 -2.27 3.89
N ALA A 76 -9.12 -2.12 3.23
CA ALA A 76 -8.35 -3.22 2.69
C ALA A 76 -7.96 -4.21 3.82
N ARG A 77 -7.91 -5.51 3.50
CA ARG A 77 -7.40 -6.54 4.43
C ARG A 77 -5.88 -6.38 4.64
N PRO A 78 -5.27 -7.04 5.65
CA PRO A 78 -3.83 -6.97 5.86
C PRO A 78 -3.01 -7.47 4.65
N ALA A 79 -1.77 -7.00 4.51
CA ALA A 79 -0.86 -7.50 3.48
C ALA A 79 -0.51 -8.99 3.69
N LEU A 80 -0.27 -9.72 2.61
CA LEU A 80 0.41 -11.02 2.70
C LEU A 80 1.92 -10.82 2.66
N LEU A 81 2.63 -11.47 3.59
CA LEU A 81 4.08 -11.48 3.60
C LEU A 81 4.60 -12.32 2.44
N THR A 82 5.36 -11.70 1.55
CA THR A 82 5.86 -12.31 0.33
C THR A 82 7.38 -12.42 0.38
N PRO A 83 7.95 -13.55 -0.09
CA PRO A 83 9.40 -13.68 -0.15
C PRO A 83 9.97 -12.67 -1.14
N VAL A 84 10.89 -11.84 -0.65
CA VAL A 84 11.65 -10.88 -1.43
C VAL A 84 13.11 -11.29 -1.33
N ASP A 85 13.68 -11.59 -2.48
CA ASP A 85 15.11 -11.84 -2.64
C ASP A 85 15.80 -10.49 -2.84
N VAL A 86 16.64 -10.13 -1.89
CA VAL A 86 17.31 -8.82 -1.82
C VAL A 86 18.79 -9.09 -1.71
N PRO A 87 19.54 -9.11 -2.82
CA PRO A 87 20.99 -9.12 -2.75
C PRO A 87 21.48 -7.87 -2.01
N ASP A 88 22.58 -7.99 -1.25
CA ASP A 88 23.10 -6.88 -0.45
C ASP A 88 23.23 -5.57 -1.25
N GLY A 89 22.68 -4.49 -0.71
CA GLY A 89 22.70 -3.16 -1.34
C GLY A 89 21.76 -2.98 -2.54
N SER A 90 20.98 -4.00 -2.92
CA SER A 90 20.03 -3.88 -4.03
C SER A 90 18.80 -3.04 -3.64
N PRO A 91 18.28 -2.20 -4.55
CA PRO A 91 17.10 -1.41 -4.26
C PRO A 91 15.88 -2.30 -4.09
N VAL A 92 15.04 -1.97 -3.10
CA VAL A 92 13.71 -2.53 -2.89
C VAL A 92 12.69 -1.41 -3.10
N ILE A 93 11.85 -1.62 -4.09
CA ILE A 93 10.87 -0.66 -4.57
C ILE A 93 9.46 -1.15 -4.22
N TRP A 94 8.63 -0.25 -3.72
CA TRP A 94 7.19 -0.43 -3.59
C TRP A 94 6.47 0.41 -4.64
N GLY A 95 5.80 -0.26 -5.58
CA GLY A 95 4.98 0.38 -6.60
C GLY A 95 3.55 0.56 -6.11
N ILE A 96 2.96 1.71 -6.43
CA ILE A 96 1.56 2.03 -6.14
C ILE A 96 0.92 2.56 -7.43
N ARG A 97 -0.24 2.01 -7.79
CA ARG A 97 -1.09 2.56 -8.83
C ARG A 97 -2.51 2.73 -8.32
N THR A 98 -3.11 3.88 -8.56
CA THR A 98 -4.46 4.21 -8.09
C THR A 98 -5.09 5.26 -8.99
N ASN A 99 -6.41 5.38 -8.94
CA ASN A 99 -7.15 6.51 -9.48
C ASN A 99 -7.60 7.51 -8.39
N ARG A 100 -7.27 7.28 -7.12
CA ARG A 100 -7.70 8.15 -6.00
C ARG A 100 -6.80 9.36 -5.83
N PHE A 101 -5.50 9.15 -5.84
CA PHE A 101 -4.49 10.20 -5.70
C PHE A 101 -3.85 10.37 -7.07
N LEU A 102 -3.93 11.57 -7.64
CA LEU A 102 -3.38 11.85 -8.98
C LEU A 102 -2.05 12.60 -8.93
N ASP A 103 -1.76 13.28 -7.83
CA ASP A 103 -0.50 13.97 -7.58
C ASP A 103 0.15 13.48 -6.28
N VAL A 104 1.43 13.85 -6.07
CA VAL A 104 2.22 13.42 -4.91
C VAL A 104 1.77 14.09 -3.63
N ALA A 105 1.35 15.35 -3.71
CA ALA A 105 1.00 16.13 -2.52
C ALA A 105 -0.26 15.58 -1.85
N ASP A 106 -1.30 15.26 -2.64
CA ASP A 106 -2.51 14.60 -2.13
C ASP A 106 -2.18 13.23 -1.52
N LEU A 107 -1.34 12.42 -2.18
CA LEU A 107 -0.93 11.12 -1.64
C LEU A 107 -0.24 11.25 -0.27
N ILE A 108 0.75 12.15 -0.13
CA ILE A 108 1.50 12.34 1.14
C ILE A 108 0.60 12.90 2.25
N ALA A 109 -0.27 13.85 1.91
CA ALA A 109 -1.19 14.46 2.87
C ALA A 109 -2.23 13.44 3.37
N SER A 110 -2.74 12.61 2.46
CA SER A 110 -3.85 11.70 2.69
C SER A 110 -3.44 10.34 3.25
N ALA A 111 -2.24 9.85 2.93
CA ALA A 111 -1.83 8.48 3.21
C ALA A 111 -0.48 8.39 3.93
N GLY A 112 -0.40 7.40 4.83
CA GLY A 112 0.84 6.88 5.39
C GLY A 112 1.01 5.43 4.97
N ALA A 113 2.05 4.78 5.48
CA ALA A 113 2.34 3.40 5.14
C ALA A 113 2.80 2.58 6.34
N ARG A 114 2.73 1.25 6.19
CA ARG A 114 3.33 0.28 7.12
C ARG A 114 4.18 -0.71 6.35
N LEU A 115 5.37 -0.95 6.86
CA LEU A 115 6.26 -2.02 6.45
C LEU A 115 6.04 -3.23 7.37
N LEU A 116 5.69 -4.37 6.80
CA LEU A 116 5.51 -5.63 7.51
C LEU A 116 6.70 -6.54 7.23
N ARG A 117 7.27 -7.11 8.29
CA ARG A 117 8.39 -8.05 8.25
C ARG A 117 8.04 -9.30 9.03
N GLU A 118 8.50 -10.45 8.56
CA GLU A 118 8.31 -11.71 9.29
C GLU A 118 8.98 -11.63 10.67
N GLY A 119 8.20 -11.90 11.72
CA GLY A 119 8.68 -11.88 13.10
C GLY A 119 8.84 -10.49 13.72
N SER A 120 8.35 -9.43 13.08
CA SER A 120 8.40 -8.06 13.62
C SER A 120 7.01 -7.42 13.65
N GLU A 121 6.82 -6.48 14.57
CA GLU A 121 5.64 -5.60 14.55
C GLU A 121 5.60 -4.75 13.27
N PRO A 122 4.40 -4.42 12.74
CA PRO A 122 4.28 -3.51 11.60
C PRO A 122 4.92 -2.15 11.91
N ALA A 123 5.88 -1.75 11.10
CA ALA A 123 6.60 -0.48 11.26
C ALA A 123 5.91 0.63 10.45
N PRO A 124 5.25 1.61 11.10
CA PRO A 124 4.65 2.73 10.38
C PRO A 124 5.72 3.69 9.86
N PHE A 125 5.47 4.30 8.70
CA PHE A 125 6.28 5.39 8.16
C PHE A 125 5.42 6.36 7.35
N ALA A 126 5.87 7.61 7.26
CA ALA A 126 5.24 8.61 6.40
C ALA A 126 5.84 8.55 5.00
N LEU A 127 5.07 8.90 3.97
CA LEU A 127 5.55 8.84 2.58
C LEU A 127 6.58 9.93 2.23
N ASP A 128 6.73 10.92 3.11
CA ASP A 128 7.76 11.97 3.11
C ASP A 128 8.90 11.69 4.11
N ASP A 129 8.97 10.48 4.68
CA ASP A 129 10.07 10.07 5.55
C ASP A 129 11.42 10.16 4.80
N PRO A 130 12.48 10.75 5.39
CA PRO A 130 13.78 10.92 4.72
C PRO A 130 14.49 9.60 4.35
N ARG A 131 14.03 8.47 4.89
CA ARG A 131 14.50 7.13 4.54
C ARG A 131 13.83 6.58 3.28
N VAL A 132 12.74 7.20 2.82
CA VAL A 132 12.09 6.80 1.56
C VAL A 132 12.32 7.84 0.47
N ARG A 133 12.30 7.38 -0.77
CA ARG A 133 12.24 8.26 -1.95
C ARG A 133 10.97 7.95 -2.72
N LEU A 134 10.04 8.90 -2.71
CA LEU A 134 8.79 8.82 -3.47
C LEU A 134 8.92 9.58 -4.79
N GLU A 135 8.58 8.91 -5.88
CA GLU A 135 8.54 9.48 -7.23
C GLU A 135 7.17 9.23 -7.87
N CYS A 136 6.62 10.24 -8.54
CA CYS A 136 5.43 10.09 -9.38
C CYS A 136 5.86 9.96 -10.83
N VAL A 137 5.60 8.78 -11.40
CA VAL A 137 5.97 8.44 -12.79
C VAL A 137 4.91 8.94 -13.76
N ALA A 138 3.65 8.91 -13.33
CA ALA A 138 2.48 9.44 -14.05
C ALA A 138 1.35 9.67 -13.04
N PRO A 139 0.31 10.44 -13.36
CA PRO A 139 -0.82 10.63 -12.45
C PRO A 139 -1.37 9.29 -11.93
N GLY A 140 -1.40 9.16 -10.60
CA GLY A 140 -1.83 7.93 -9.93
C GLY A 140 -0.87 6.74 -10.05
N ARG A 141 0.39 6.96 -10.44
CA ARG A 141 1.44 5.93 -10.51
C ARG A 141 2.69 6.40 -9.78
N TYR A 142 3.04 5.69 -8.73
CA TYR A 142 4.10 6.05 -7.81
C TYR A 142 5.08 4.91 -7.60
N ILE A 143 6.33 5.29 -7.38
CA ILE A 143 7.44 4.41 -7.01
C ILE A 143 7.96 4.92 -5.66
N VAL A 144 8.03 4.03 -4.68
CA VAL A 144 8.59 4.31 -3.35
C VAL A 144 9.83 3.44 -3.16
N ASP A 145 11.00 4.05 -3.13
CA ASP A 145 12.21 3.36 -2.68
C ASP A 145 12.17 3.22 -1.15
N ILE A 146 12.13 1.98 -0.68
CA ILE A 146 12.07 1.64 0.75
C ILE A 146 13.37 1.00 1.25
N THR A 147 14.44 1.01 0.45
CA THR A 147 15.69 0.30 0.74
C THR A 147 16.28 0.72 2.09
N ARG A 148 16.29 2.03 2.40
CA ARG A 148 16.83 2.51 3.68
C ARG A 148 15.94 2.21 4.89
N LEU A 149 14.68 1.83 4.70
CA LEU A 149 13.84 1.31 5.79
C LEU A 149 14.18 -0.15 6.14
N LEU A 150 14.89 -0.85 5.25
CA LEU A 150 15.29 -2.25 5.44
C LEU A 150 16.71 -2.39 5.99
N ALA A 151 17.52 -1.34 5.84
CA ALA A 151 18.84 -1.23 6.44
C ALA A 151 18.68 -0.80 7.92
N ASP A 152 18.30 -1.74 8.77
CA ASP A 152 18.52 -1.64 10.21
C ASP A 152 20.01 -1.91 10.52
#